data_AF-A0A917F5Q3-F1
#
_entry.id   AF-A0A917F5Q3-F1
#
_cell.length_a   1.000
_cell.length_b   1.000
_cell.length_c   1.000
_cell.angle_alpha   90.00
_cell.angle_beta   90.00
_cell.angle_gamma   90.00
#
_symmetry.space_group_name_H-M   'P 1'
#
loop_
_entity.id
_entity.type
_entity.pdbx_description
1 polymer ?
#
loop_
_entity_poly.entity_id
_entity_poly.type
_entity_poly.pdbx_seq_one_letter_code
_entity_poly.pdbx_strand_id
1 'polypeptide(L)'
;MYAPSVPGPGGVPGLDKVAHLLLFALPSALAWLLGARWVVTLLVVHALVSEPLQGWVSPLRQADPWDTVADLAGVVLGVVVARWPREDGHRP
;
A
#
# COMPACT_ATOMS: atom_id res chain seq x y z
N MET A 1 -10.70 -32.74 -2.37
CA MET A 1 -9.74 -32.48 -1.27
C MET A 1 -10.46 -31.64 -0.23
N TYR A 2 -10.69 -32.18 0.96
CA TYR A 2 -11.25 -31.41 2.08
C TYR A 2 -10.07 -30.93 2.92
N ALA A 3 -9.69 -29.66 2.79
CA ALA A 3 -8.74 -29.04 3.70
C ALA A 3 -9.54 -28.43 4.86
N PRO A 4 -9.26 -28.78 6.12
CA PRO A 4 -9.88 -28.10 7.24
C PRO A 4 -9.40 -26.65 7.24
N SER A 5 -10.24 -25.73 6.74
CA SER A 5 -10.08 -24.31 6.99
C SER A 5 -10.33 -24.11 8.48
N VAL A 6 -9.27 -24.00 9.27
CA VAL A 6 -9.38 -23.52 10.64
C VAL A 6 -9.91 -22.09 10.54
N PRO A 7 -11.11 -21.77 11.06
CA PRO A 7 -11.53 -20.39 11.17
C PRO A 7 -10.60 -19.76 12.20
N GLY A 8 -9.52 -19.14 11.74
CA GLY A 8 -8.83 -18.14 12.54
C GLY A 8 -9.85 -17.03 12.89
N PRO A 9 -9.58 -16.19 13.89
CA PRO A 9 -10.40 -15.01 14.14
C PRO A 9 -10.52 -14.29 12.79
N GLY A 10 -11.72 -14.27 12.22
CA GLY A 10 -11.94 -13.67 10.91
C GLY A 10 -11.47 -12.23 11.00
N GLY A 11 -10.45 -11.88 10.21
CA GLY A 11 -9.93 -10.51 10.20
C GLY A 11 -11.08 -9.54 9.96
N VAL A 12 -10.97 -8.33 10.54
CA VAL A 12 -11.96 -7.28 10.29
C VAL A 12 -12.05 -7.07 8.77
N PRO A 13 -13.23 -7.23 8.14
CA PRO A 13 -13.37 -7.11 6.70
C PRO A 13 -12.82 -5.77 6.19
N GLY A 14 -11.87 -5.81 5.26
CA GLY A 14 -11.28 -4.62 4.63
C GLY A 14 -10.15 -3.95 5.42
N LEU A 15 -9.83 -4.41 6.64
CA LEU A 15 -8.70 -3.86 7.41
C LEU A 15 -7.35 -4.13 6.73
N ASP A 16 -7.26 -5.26 6.04
CA ASP A 16 -6.17 -5.61 5.12
C ASP A 16 -5.95 -4.52 4.07
N LYS A 17 -7.01 -4.06 3.39
CA LYS A 17 -6.90 -2.98 2.38
C LYS A 17 -6.45 -1.65 3.00
N VAL A 18 -6.92 -1.33 4.21
CA VAL A 18 -6.48 -0.13 4.92
C VAL A 18 -4.99 -0.22 5.27
N ALA A 19 -4.51 -1.39 5.69
CA ALA A 19 -3.10 -1.61 5.96
C ALA A 19 -2.24 -1.44 4.70
N HIS A 20 -2.64 -2.04 3.57
CA HIS A 20 -1.99 -1.87 2.26
C HIS A 20 -1.90 -0.39 1.87
N LEU A 21 -3.03 0.32 1.91
CA LEU A 21 -3.08 1.74 1.60
C LEU A 21 -2.11 2.58 2.45
N LEU A 22 -2.10 2.37 3.77
CA LEU A 22 -1.22 3.13 4.67
C LEU A 22 0.27 2.76 4.49
N LEU A 23 0.57 1.47 4.29
CA LEU A 23 1.92 0.98 4.08
C LEU A 23 2.57 1.53 2.81
N PHE A 24 1.79 1.89 1.79
CA PHE A 24 2.30 2.56 0.60
C PHE A 24 2.22 4.09 0.68
N ALA A 25 1.20 4.65 1.34
CA ALA A 25 1.03 6.09 1.45
C ALA A 25 2.12 6.78 2.28
N LEU A 26 2.44 6.25 3.46
CA LEU A 26 3.45 6.85 4.35
C LEU A 26 4.84 6.94 3.70
N PRO A 27 5.46 5.84 3.21
CA PRO A 27 6.77 5.91 2.59
C PRO A 27 6.75 6.71 1.28
N SER A 28 5.66 6.70 0.52
CA SER A 28 5.53 7.55 -0.68
C SER A 28 5.53 9.03 -0.34
N ALA A 29 4.80 9.43 0.71
CA ALA A 29 4.80 10.80 1.21
C ALA A 29 6.19 11.22 1.70
N LEU A 30 6.85 10.38 2.50
CA LEU A 30 8.21 10.65 2.99
C LEU A 30 9.22 10.75 1.85
N ALA A 31 9.20 9.80 0.90
CA ALA A 31 10.06 9.83 -0.28
C ALA A 31 9.87 11.12 -1.09
N TRP A 32 8.61 11.57 -1.25
CA TRP A 32 8.31 12.82 -1.94
C TRP A 32 8.88 14.03 -1.20
N LEU A 33 8.62 14.14 0.12
CA LEU A 33 9.07 15.26 0.96
C LEU A 33 10.59 15.34 1.05
N LEU A 34 11.28 14.20 1.06
CA LEU A 34 12.75 14.11 1.10
C LEU A 34 13.39 14.25 -0.28
N GLY A 35 12.61 14.46 -1.35
CA GLY A 35 13.12 14.59 -2.72
C GLY A 35 13.56 13.28 -3.38
N ALA A 36 13.38 12.14 -2.70
CA ALA A 36 13.75 10.81 -3.18
C ALA A 36 12.69 10.22 -4.14
N ARG A 37 12.38 10.94 -5.24
CA ARG A 37 11.34 10.56 -6.22
C ARG A 37 11.52 9.17 -6.84
N TRP A 38 12.75 8.68 -6.94
CA TRP A 38 13.04 7.33 -7.43
C TRP A 38 12.43 6.25 -6.52
N VAL A 39 12.33 6.49 -5.21
CA VAL A 39 11.70 5.58 -4.25
C VAL A 39 10.21 5.44 -4.53
N VAL A 40 9.52 6.52 -4.93
CA VAL A 40 8.11 6.45 -5.35
C VAL A 40 7.95 5.54 -6.57
N THR A 41 8.89 5.61 -7.52
CA THR A 41 8.88 4.72 -8.70
C THR A 41 9.08 3.25 -8.28
N LEU A 42 10.01 2.99 -7.35
CA LEU A 42 10.20 1.66 -6.81
C LEU A 42 8.98 1.14 -6.05
N LEU A 43 8.25 1.99 -5.31
CA LEU A 43 7.02 1.61 -4.63
C LEU A 43 5.92 1.24 -5.63
N VAL A 44 5.79 1.95 -6.76
CA VAL A 44 4.86 1.55 -7.85
C VAL A 44 5.23 0.18 -8.41
N VAL A 45 6.51 -0.06 -8.69
CA VAL A 45 6.96 -1.38 -9.17
C VAL A 45 6.69 -2.46 -8.12
N HIS A 46 6.95 -2.17 -6.85
CA HIS A 46 6.69 -3.10 -5.76
C HIS A 46 5.21 -3.47 -5.67
N ALA A 47 4.30 -2.50 -5.74
CA ALA A 47 2.84 -2.71 -5.73
C ALA A 47 2.36 -3.63 -6.87
N LEU A 48 2.97 -3.53 -8.05
CA LEU A 48 2.60 -4.33 -9.22
C LEU A 48 3.18 -5.74 -9.19
N VAL A 49 4.31 -5.94 -8.52
CA VAL A 49 5.05 -7.21 -8.51
C VAL A 49 4.75 -8.05 -7.28
N SER A 50 4.46 -7.42 -6.13
CA SER A 50 4.21 -8.09 -4.85
C SER A 50 3.13 -9.16 -4.97
N GLU A 51 1.97 -8.82 -5.51
CA GLU A 51 0.81 -9.69 -5.54
C GLU A 51 0.99 -10.91 -6.47
N PRO A 52 1.44 -10.76 -7.74
CA PRO A 52 1.79 -11.92 -8.57
C PRO A 52 2.89 -12.78 -7.94
N LEU A 53 3.93 -12.17 -7.37
CA LEU A 53 5.04 -12.89 -6.75
C LEU A 53 4.57 -13.68 -5.52
N GLN A 54 3.72 -13.10 -4.68
CA GLN A 54 3.13 -13.75 -3.52
C GLN A 54 2.23 -14.92 -3.93
N GLY A 55 1.41 -14.76 -4.99
CA GLY A 55 0.61 -15.86 -5.53
C GLY A 55 1.47 -17.02 -6.07
N TRP A 56 2.67 -16.74 -6.58
CA TRP A 56 3.59 -17.76 -7.08
C TRP A 56 4.37 -18.45 -5.96
N VAL A 57 4.82 -17.70 -4.97
CA VAL A 57 5.72 -18.20 -3.89
C VAL A 57 4.93 -18.72 -2.68
N SER A 58 3.67 -18.33 -2.52
CA SER A 58 2.83 -18.73 -1.39
C SER A 58 1.59 -19.49 -1.88
N PRO A 59 1.67 -20.82 -2.09
CA PRO A 59 0.59 -21.62 -2.67
C PRO A 59 -0.72 -21.61 -1.86
N LEU A 60 -0.64 -21.21 -0.59
CA LEU A 60 -1.77 -21.14 0.33
C LEU A 60 -2.39 -19.73 0.38
N ARG A 61 -1.76 -18.71 -0.21
CA ARG A 61 -2.31 -17.37 -0.32
C ARG A 61 -3.06 -17.25 -1.64
N GLN A 62 -4.31 -16.81 -1.54
CA GLN A 62 -5.09 -16.42 -2.72
C GLN A 62 -4.68 -15.02 -3.11
N ALA A 63 -4.39 -14.82 -4.39
CA ALA A 63 -4.09 -13.50 -4.89
C ALA A 63 -5.37 -12.63 -4.91
N ASP A 64 -5.32 -11.42 -4.36
CA ASP A 64 -6.40 -10.43 -4.37
C ASP A 64 -5.97 -9.20 -5.19
N PRO A 65 -6.48 -9.00 -6.41
CA PRO A 65 -6.19 -7.80 -7.21
C PRO A 65 -6.52 -6.48 -6.50
N TRP A 66 -7.41 -6.51 -5.50
CA TRP A 66 -7.72 -5.32 -4.69
C TRP A 66 -6.56 -4.89 -3.78
N ASP A 67 -5.63 -5.79 -3.44
CA ASP A 67 -4.41 -5.45 -2.71
C ASP A 67 -3.52 -4.53 -3.57
N THR A 68 -3.30 -4.88 -4.84
CA THR A 68 -2.58 -4.02 -5.80
C THR A 68 -3.27 -2.67 -5.98
N VAL A 69 -4.61 -2.63 -6.02
CA VAL A 69 -5.36 -1.37 -6.12
C VAL A 69 -5.16 -0.52 -4.86
N ALA A 70 -5.21 -1.12 -3.67
CA ALA A 70 -4.99 -0.44 -2.41
C ALA A 70 -3.57 0.12 -2.30
N ASP A 71 -2.56 -0.64 -2.75
CA ASP A 71 -1.16 -0.22 -2.78
C ASP A 71 -0.96 1.01 -3.67
N LEU A 72 -1.45 0.94 -4.91
CA LEU A 72 -1.35 2.06 -5.87
C LEU A 72 -2.13 3.29 -5.38
N ALA A 73 -3.30 3.11 -4.78
CA ALA A 73 -4.06 4.19 -4.15
C ALA A 73 -3.27 4.82 -3.00
N GLY A 74 -2.59 4.00 -2.18
CA GLY A 74 -1.66 4.45 -1.15
C GLY A 74 -0.56 5.34 -1.73
N VAL A 75 0.14 4.89 -2.78
CA VAL A 75 1.20 5.68 -3.44
C VAL A 75 0.67 7.03 -3.91
N VAL A 76 -0.47 7.05 -4.62
CA VAL A 76 -1.09 8.28 -5.12
C VAL A 76 -1.45 9.21 -3.96
N LEU A 77 -2.11 8.68 -2.93
CA LEU A 77 -2.49 9.44 -1.74
C LEU A 77 -1.28 10.07 -1.06
N GLY A 78 -0.21 9.30 -0.84
CA GLY A 78 1.01 9.79 -0.21
C GLY A 78 1.64 10.95 -0.98
N VAL A 79 1.72 10.85 -2.31
CA VAL A 79 2.23 11.92 -3.17
C VAL A 79 1.32 13.15 -3.17
N VAL A 80 -0.01 12.97 -3.22
CA VAL A 80 -0.98 14.07 -3.18
C VAL A 80 -0.89 14.82 -1.85
N VAL A 81 -0.88 14.10 -0.73
CA VAL A 81 -0.74 14.68 0.61
C VAL A 81 0.58 15.44 0.75
N ALA A 82 1.68 14.88 0.24
CA ALA A 82 2.99 15.53 0.30
C ALA A 82 3.09 16.80 -0.55
N ARG A 83 2.27 16.93 -1.60
CA ARG A 83 2.16 18.13 -2.45
C ARG A 83 1.18 19.17 -1.93
N TRP A 84 0.35 18.82 -0.96
CA TRP A 84 -0.67 19.74 -0.45
C TRP A 84 0.03 20.97 0.13
N PRO A 85 -0.36 22.20 -0.28
CA PRO A 85 0.20 23.42 0.27
C PRO A 85 0.03 23.41 1.79
N ARG A 86 1.14 23.50 2.52
CA ARG A 86 1.05 23.82 3.94
C ARG A 86 0.74 25.31 4.00
N GLU A 87 -0.44 25.66 4.50
CA GLU A 87 -0.70 27.04 4.89
C GLU A 87 0.30 27.35 6.01
N ASP A 88 1.42 27.99 5.64
CA ASP A 88 2.38 28.49 6.61
C ASP A 88 1.68 29.61 7.39
N GLY A 89 1.10 29.25 8.53
CA GLY A 89 0.44 30.16 9.44
C GLY A 89 1.36 31.31 9.86
N HIS A 90 0.99 32.51 9.43
CA HIS A 90 1.17 33.80 10.09
C HIS A 90 2.53 34.08 10.76
N ARG A 91 3.41 34.78 10.06
CA ARG A 91 4.48 35.58 10.68
C ARG A 91 3.99 37.02 10.85
N PRO A 92 3.74 37.52 12.08
CA PRO A 92 3.79 38.95 12.37
C PRO A 92 5.23 39.46 12.39
#